data_AF-A0A6P5U4B8-F1
#
_entry.id   AF-A0A6P5U4B8-F1
#
_cell.length_a   1.000
_cell.length_b   1.000
_cell.length_c   1.000
_cell.angle_alpha   90.00
_cell.angle_beta   90.00
_cell.angle_gamma   90.00
#
_symmetry.space_group_name_H-M   'P 1'
#
loop_
_entity.id
_entity.type
_entity.pdbx_description
1 polymer ?
#
loop_
_entity_poly.entity_id
_entity_poly.type
_entity_poly.pdbx_seq_one_letter_code
_entity_poly.pdbx_strand_id
1 'polypeptide(L)'
;MGIHLSIRMLSKLLVLLLFHLVVANFVDSLQQLSCHAEESSALLQFKESFMIDKSASSNDGAYPKVSSWKPVGGGNSSCCSWDGVECDEMTGHVIGLNLSSSYLYGSLDSNSSLFSLVHLQRLSLSDNNFNYSQIPSSIRNFPGLTHLDLSWSFFSGQVPSEVSHLSKLTYLDLCCNVIENGTPGHPDRLLKLQPSDMRSLGQLPRSLANCVMLEYLVLSNNQFSDVFPIWLGTLPELKLLTMRHNGFNGVIGQSRTNFDFPKLRILDLSYNNFTGEIPPLFPDIAVNMSTYMQAQVHYAIIYVGRSVDYSITLAIKGLDLYYSKVREGFAAIDISNNKFEGKIPKFIGNLKELRSLNISSNILTGSIPSSLGNLRNLESLDLSQNKLLGQIPQQLTQLSFLGTFNVSHNNLTGPIPQGTQLTSFNSTSYDGNLGLCGDPLPNKCGNQRPPSTKEDNGSGSIGMVEFDFKFVLAGIGSGCVLGVVLADVLITRRQELFLRVVGMVRLIIWKR
;
A
#
# COMPACT_ATOMS: atom_id res chain seq x y z
N MET A 1 60.19 47.02 -12.32
CA MET A 1 58.75 46.83 -12.04
C MET A 1 58.01 46.00 -13.10
N GLY A 2 58.36 46.09 -14.41
CA GLY A 2 57.67 45.35 -15.49
C GLY A 2 57.83 43.82 -15.49
N ILE A 3 59.01 43.28 -15.12
CA ILE A 3 59.28 41.83 -15.16
C ILE A 3 58.46 41.07 -14.10
N HIS A 4 58.28 41.65 -12.91
CA HIS A 4 57.47 41.06 -11.84
C HIS A 4 55.97 41.02 -12.15
N LEU A 5 55.48 41.99 -12.93
CA LEU A 5 54.09 42.05 -13.39
C LEU A 5 53.84 41.00 -14.49
N SER A 6 54.82 40.80 -15.37
CA SER A 6 54.77 39.79 -16.44
C SER A 6 54.76 38.36 -15.89
N ILE A 7 55.60 38.05 -14.89
CA ILE A 7 55.61 36.72 -14.25
C ILE A 7 54.30 36.41 -13.51
N ARG A 8 53.70 37.40 -12.83
CA ARG A 8 52.39 37.24 -12.18
C ARG A 8 51.26 37.04 -13.20
N MET A 9 51.32 37.69 -14.35
CA MET A 9 50.37 37.50 -15.45
C MET A 9 50.49 36.10 -16.07
N LEU A 10 51.72 35.64 -16.34
CA LEU A 10 52.01 34.29 -16.84
C LEU A 10 51.58 33.19 -15.86
N SER A 11 51.84 33.36 -14.56
CA SER A 11 51.38 32.44 -13.53
C SER A 11 49.85 32.35 -13.46
N LYS A 12 49.14 33.48 -13.55
CA LYS A 12 47.66 33.48 -13.60
C LYS A 12 47.13 32.83 -14.87
N LEU A 13 47.78 33.06 -16.02
CA LEU A 13 47.39 32.44 -17.29
C LEU A 13 47.59 30.92 -17.26
N LEU A 14 48.69 30.45 -16.67
CA LEU A 14 48.99 29.03 -16.51
C LEU A 14 47.98 28.34 -15.57
N VAL A 15 47.61 28.99 -14.46
CA VAL A 15 46.57 28.48 -13.55
C VAL A 15 45.21 28.42 -14.24
N LEU A 16 44.87 29.43 -15.06
CA LEU A 16 43.62 29.44 -15.83
C LEU A 16 43.59 28.32 -16.88
N LEU A 17 44.71 28.10 -17.59
CA LEU A 17 44.87 27.01 -18.55
C LEU A 17 44.79 25.64 -17.90
N LEU A 18 45.44 25.45 -16.74
CA LEU A 18 45.34 24.22 -15.96
C LEU A 18 43.93 24.00 -15.43
N PHE A 19 43.24 25.06 -14.99
CA PHE A 19 41.84 24.98 -14.58
C PHE A 19 40.93 24.59 -15.75
N HIS A 20 41.11 25.19 -16.93
CA HIS A 20 40.38 24.80 -18.13
C HIS A 20 40.70 23.37 -18.57
N LEU A 21 41.94 22.90 -18.44
CA LEU A 21 42.32 21.52 -18.75
C LEU A 21 41.71 20.53 -17.76
N VAL A 22 41.69 20.87 -16.47
CA VAL A 22 41.06 20.07 -15.41
C VAL A 22 39.54 20.05 -15.61
N VAL A 23 38.91 21.19 -15.93
CA VAL A 23 37.49 21.26 -16.25
C VAL A 23 37.18 20.49 -17.54
N ALA A 24 38.02 20.59 -18.58
CA ALA A 24 37.84 19.83 -19.82
C ALA A 24 37.97 18.32 -19.59
N ASN A 25 38.96 17.87 -18.81
CA ASN A 25 39.11 16.47 -18.43
C ASN A 25 37.99 16.00 -17.48
N PHE A 26 37.45 16.89 -16.64
CA PHE A 26 36.30 16.62 -15.77
C PHE A 26 34.99 16.54 -16.58
N VAL A 27 34.87 17.34 -17.64
CA VAL A 27 33.74 17.31 -18.60
C VAL A 27 33.84 16.10 -19.53
N ASP A 28 35.04 15.68 -19.95
CA ASP A 28 35.25 14.41 -20.67
C ASP A 28 34.95 13.20 -19.76
N SER A 29 35.25 13.29 -18.46
CA SER A 29 34.83 12.30 -17.47
C SER A 29 33.33 12.35 -17.14
N LEU A 30 32.62 13.38 -17.62
CA LEU A 30 31.15 13.52 -17.58
C LEU A 30 30.52 13.18 -18.93
N GLN A 31 31.17 12.36 -19.77
CA GLN A 31 30.42 11.64 -20.81
C GLN A 31 29.30 10.87 -20.11
N GLN A 32 28.06 11.30 -20.36
CA GLN A 32 26.86 10.63 -19.90
C GLN A 32 26.97 9.17 -20.31
N LEU A 33 27.22 8.29 -19.33
CA LEU A 33 27.52 6.88 -19.60
C LEU A 33 26.36 6.33 -20.42
N SER A 34 26.65 5.99 -21.68
CA SER A 34 25.61 5.56 -22.60
C SER A 34 25.21 4.14 -22.27
N CYS A 35 23.92 3.86 -22.35
CA CYS A 35 23.40 2.50 -22.31
C CYS A 35 24.17 1.58 -23.24
N HIS A 36 24.39 0.34 -22.81
CA HIS A 36 25.08 -0.66 -23.61
C HIS A 36 24.29 -0.95 -24.88
N ALA A 37 24.99 -1.05 -26.02
CA ALA A 37 24.36 -1.21 -27.33
C ALA A 37 23.46 -2.46 -27.40
N GLU A 38 23.90 -3.57 -26.79
CA GLU A 38 23.14 -4.82 -26.74
C GLU A 38 21.83 -4.68 -25.94
N GLU A 39 21.84 -3.96 -24.82
CA GLU A 39 20.63 -3.72 -24.02
C GLU A 39 19.67 -2.78 -24.74
N SER A 40 20.19 -1.74 -25.39
CA SER A 40 19.38 -0.85 -26.23
C SER A 40 18.75 -1.59 -27.42
N SER A 41 19.47 -2.53 -28.02
CA SER A 41 18.97 -3.38 -29.11
C SER A 41 17.90 -4.34 -28.61
N ALA A 42 18.12 -4.99 -27.47
CA ALA A 42 17.17 -5.89 -26.84
C ALA A 42 15.85 -5.16 -26.50
N LEU A 43 15.92 -3.93 -25.99
CA LEU A 43 14.75 -3.09 -25.72
C LEU A 43 14.01 -2.72 -27.02
N LEU A 44 14.71 -2.35 -28.09
CA LEU A 44 14.06 -2.05 -29.38
C LEU A 44 13.36 -3.28 -29.97
N GLN A 45 14.00 -4.46 -29.92
CA GLN A 45 13.38 -5.74 -30.32
C GLN A 45 12.17 -6.08 -29.44
N PHE A 46 12.26 -5.79 -28.13
CA PHE A 46 11.16 -6.02 -27.21
C PHE A 46 9.95 -5.17 -27.60
N LYS A 47 10.17 -3.89 -27.89
CA LYS A 47 9.14 -2.97 -28.38
C LYS A 47 8.46 -3.48 -29.65
N GLU A 48 9.21 -4.05 -30.59
CA GLU A 48 8.65 -4.57 -31.85
C GLU A 48 7.73 -5.79 -31.66
N SER A 49 7.81 -6.46 -30.50
CA SER A 49 6.98 -7.63 -30.19
C SER A 49 5.55 -7.28 -29.77
N PHE A 50 5.23 -6.00 -29.55
CA PHE A 50 3.94 -5.56 -29.04
C PHE A 50 3.26 -4.53 -29.95
N MET A 51 1.93 -4.60 -30.00
CA MET A 51 1.09 -3.56 -30.56
C MET A 51 0.78 -2.51 -29.49
N ILE A 52 0.63 -1.25 -29.91
CA ILE A 52 0.14 -0.18 -29.04
C ILE A 52 -1.39 -0.10 -29.20
N ASP A 53 -2.11 -0.53 -28.17
CA ASP A 53 -3.57 -0.52 -28.12
C ASP A 53 -4.03 0.24 -26.88
N LYS A 54 -4.79 1.33 -27.08
CA LYS A 54 -5.33 2.13 -25.98
C LYS A 54 -6.26 1.35 -25.05
N SER A 55 -6.90 0.29 -25.55
CA SER A 55 -7.75 -0.58 -24.74
C SER A 55 -6.97 -1.50 -23.80
N ALA A 56 -5.64 -1.58 -23.94
CA ALA A 56 -4.79 -2.42 -23.11
C ALA A 56 -4.54 -1.84 -21.70
N SER A 57 -4.91 -0.58 -21.44
CA SER A 57 -4.80 0.05 -20.13
C SER A 57 -6.05 0.87 -19.85
N SER A 58 -6.55 0.80 -18.61
CA SER A 58 -7.74 1.56 -18.19
C SER A 58 -7.40 2.87 -17.46
N ASN A 59 -6.13 3.10 -17.16
CA ASN A 59 -5.65 4.29 -16.47
C ASN A 59 -5.70 5.56 -17.35
N ASP A 60 -6.33 6.62 -16.83
CA ASP A 60 -6.44 7.94 -17.48
C ASP A 60 -5.07 8.59 -17.78
N GLY A 61 -4.03 8.25 -17.02
CA GLY A 61 -2.66 8.73 -17.20
C GLY A 61 -1.79 7.89 -18.13
N ALA A 62 -2.35 6.84 -18.75
CA ALA A 62 -1.60 5.89 -19.55
C ALA A 62 -1.08 6.51 -20.86
N TYR A 63 0.14 6.16 -21.24
CA TYR A 63 0.75 6.56 -22.51
C TYR A 63 1.82 5.55 -22.92
N PRO A 64 2.09 5.38 -24.23
CA PRO A 64 3.02 4.38 -24.71
C PRO A 64 4.47 4.83 -24.51
N LYS A 65 5.05 4.55 -23.33
CA LYS A 65 6.44 4.90 -22.94
C LYS A 65 7.47 4.47 -24.00
N VAL A 66 7.26 3.31 -24.62
CA VAL A 66 8.10 2.79 -25.71
C VAL A 66 8.18 3.71 -26.94
N SER A 67 7.30 4.71 -27.07
CA SER A 67 7.36 5.72 -28.13
C SER A 67 8.58 6.64 -28.03
N SER A 68 9.13 6.81 -26.83
CA SER A 68 10.38 7.56 -26.60
C SER A 68 11.62 6.79 -27.10
N TRP A 69 11.51 5.47 -27.29
CA TRP A 69 12.64 4.59 -27.64
C TRP A 69 12.99 4.75 -29.11
N LYS A 70 14.18 5.30 -29.37
CA LYS A 70 14.66 5.63 -30.73
C LYS A 70 16.06 5.08 -30.96
N PRO A 71 16.36 4.55 -32.17
CA PRO A 71 17.68 4.05 -32.49
C PRO A 71 18.74 5.16 -32.47
N VAL A 72 19.98 4.76 -32.22
CA VAL A 72 21.16 5.63 -32.23
C VAL A 72 21.36 6.15 -33.66
N GLY A 73 20.89 7.37 -33.92
CA GLY A 73 20.85 7.98 -35.25
C GLY A 73 19.84 9.13 -35.39
N GLY A 74 18.88 9.24 -34.47
CA GLY A 74 17.92 10.35 -34.38
C GLY A 74 18.28 11.45 -33.37
N GLY A 75 19.56 11.58 -32.98
CA GLY A 75 20.06 12.42 -31.90
C GLY A 75 20.83 11.60 -30.85
N ASN A 76 21.72 12.25 -30.09
CA ASN A 76 22.56 11.66 -29.03
C ASN A 76 21.76 11.19 -27.79
N SER A 77 20.68 10.42 -27.96
CA SER A 77 19.87 9.93 -26.82
C SER A 77 20.28 8.51 -26.43
N SER A 78 20.95 8.37 -25.29
CA SER A 78 21.21 7.08 -24.62
C SER A 78 19.90 6.37 -24.29
N CYS A 79 19.86 5.03 -24.30
CA CYS A 79 18.66 4.29 -23.87
C CYS A 79 18.29 4.59 -22.40
N CYS A 80 19.25 5.05 -21.58
CA CYS A 80 19.01 5.48 -20.20
C CYS A 80 18.16 6.75 -20.08
N SER A 81 17.93 7.48 -21.17
CA SER A 81 17.01 8.62 -21.20
C SER A 81 15.63 8.26 -21.77
N TRP A 82 15.37 6.99 -22.05
CA TRP A 82 14.08 6.53 -22.55
C TRP A 82 13.06 6.42 -21.42
N ASP A 83 11.81 6.78 -21.71
CA ASP A 83 10.73 6.66 -20.74
C ASP A 83 10.59 5.21 -20.29
N GLY A 84 10.50 5.03 -18.97
CA GLY A 84 10.38 3.72 -18.34
C GLY A 84 11.69 2.94 -18.21
N VAL A 85 12.82 3.43 -18.74
CA VAL A 85 14.13 2.77 -18.60
C VAL A 85 14.93 3.43 -17.49
N GLU A 86 15.49 2.62 -16.59
CA GLU A 86 16.38 3.06 -15.53
C GLU A 86 17.72 2.34 -15.63
N CYS A 87 18.81 3.10 -15.68
CA CYS A 87 20.17 2.56 -15.72
C CYS A 87 20.91 2.75 -14.39
N ASP A 88 21.90 1.91 -14.16
CA ASP A 88 22.90 2.10 -13.11
C ASP A 88 23.82 3.27 -13.46
N GLU A 89 23.96 4.23 -12.55
CA GLU A 89 24.68 5.48 -12.79
C GLU A 89 26.19 5.28 -13.05
N MET A 90 26.77 4.19 -12.55
CA MET A 90 28.21 3.91 -12.66
C MET A 90 28.55 3.01 -13.84
N THR A 91 27.67 2.07 -14.19
CA THR A 91 27.94 1.03 -15.18
C THR A 91 27.13 1.18 -16.48
N GLY A 92 26.05 1.97 -16.44
CA GLY A 92 25.20 2.22 -17.61
C GLY A 92 24.30 1.04 -17.99
N HIS A 93 24.31 -0.04 -17.20
CA HIS A 93 23.44 -1.19 -17.40
C HIS A 93 21.99 -0.88 -17.05
N VAL A 94 21.04 -1.42 -17.81
CA VAL A 94 19.61 -1.33 -17.51
C VAL A 94 19.28 -2.16 -16.27
N ILE A 95 18.90 -1.47 -15.19
CA ILE A 95 18.56 -2.06 -13.89
C ILE A 95 17.06 -1.96 -13.57
N GLY A 96 16.32 -1.11 -14.27
CA GLY A 96 14.88 -0.95 -14.08
C GLY A 96 14.15 -0.78 -15.39
N LEU A 97 13.00 -1.45 -15.51
CA LEU A 97 12.08 -1.31 -16.62
C LEU A 97 10.65 -1.16 -16.07
N ASN A 98 10.11 0.04 -16.16
CA ASN A 98 8.75 0.38 -15.77
C ASN A 98 7.92 0.72 -17.00
N LEU A 99 7.17 -0.26 -17.47
CA LEU A 99 6.22 -0.15 -18.58
C LEU A 99 4.78 -0.23 -18.10
N SER A 100 4.51 0.13 -16.84
CA SER A 100 3.13 0.16 -16.35
C SER A 100 2.25 1.09 -17.18
N SER A 101 0.97 0.77 -17.37
CA SER A 101 0.01 1.63 -18.08
C SER A 101 0.54 2.15 -19.43
N SER A 102 1.14 1.27 -20.24
CA SER A 102 1.87 1.64 -21.47
C SER A 102 1.20 1.21 -22.77
N TYR A 103 -0.08 0.81 -22.70
CA TYR A 103 -0.87 0.38 -23.85
C TYR A 103 -0.27 -0.81 -24.61
N LEU A 104 0.52 -1.66 -23.96
CA LEU A 104 1.14 -2.81 -24.60
C LEU A 104 0.11 -3.94 -24.77
N TYR A 105 -0.10 -4.36 -26.02
CA TYR A 105 -0.94 -5.49 -26.39
C TYR A 105 -0.13 -6.54 -27.15
N GLY A 106 -0.14 -7.79 -26.69
CA GLY A 106 0.60 -8.88 -27.32
C GLY A 106 0.81 -10.05 -26.37
N SER A 107 1.61 -11.04 -26.74
CA SER A 107 1.98 -12.15 -25.84
C SER A 107 3.43 -11.99 -25.40
N LEU A 108 3.74 -12.28 -24.13
CA LEU A 108 5.12 -12.29 -23.65
C LEU A 108 5.63 -13.74 -23.69
N ASP A 109 6.45 -14.07 -24.68
CA ASP A 109 6.98 -15.42 -24.87
C ASP A 109 8.34 -15.63 -24.20
N SER A 110 8.67 -16.89 -23.88
CA SER A 110 9.94 -17.26 -23.21
C SER A 110 11.21 -16.92 -24.01
N ASN A 111 11.10 -16.66 -25.31
CA ASN A 111 12.20 -16.23 -26.19
C ASN A 111 12.28 -14.70 -26.36
N SER A 112 11.47 -13.93 -25.64
CA SER A 112 11.48 -12.47 -25.70
C SER A 112 12.87 -11.90 -25.40
N SER A 113 13.26 -10.86 -26.14
CA SER A 113 14.52 -10.14 -25.93
C SER A 113 14.60 -9.46 -24.56
N LEU A 114 13.47 -9.30 -23.85
CA LEU A 114 13.42 -8.83 -22.47
C LEU A 114 14.35 -9.63 -21.55
N PHE A 115 14.41 -10.96 -21.75
CA PHE A 115 15.19 -11.87 -20.92
C PHE A 115 16.70 -11.79 -21.15
N SER A 116 17.15 -10.94 -22.10
CA SER A 116 18.56 -10.61 -22.30
C SER A 116 19.06 -9.50 -21.36
N LEU A 117 18.15 -8.79 -20.68
CA LEU A 117 18.48 -7.73 -19.72
C LEU A 117 18.85 -8.34 -18.35
N VAL A 118 19.97 -9.06 -18.29
CA VAL A 118 20.37 -9.88 -17.12
C VAL A 118 20.67 -9.06 -15.86
N HIS A 119 20.89 -7.75 -16.00
CA HIS A 119 21.17 -6.81 -14.89
C HIS A 119 19.89 -6.23 -14.27
N LEU A 120 18.71 -6.58 -14.79
CA LEU A 120 17.44 -6.03 -14.34
C LEU A 120 17.18 -6.38 -12.87
N GLN A 121 16.86 -5.34 -12.10
CA GLN A 121 16.51 -5.41 -10.68
C GLN A 121 15.04 -5.10 -10.43
N ARG A 122 14.43 -4.27 -11.28
CA ARG A 122 13.03 -3.85 -11.18
C ARG A 122 12.33 -4.05 -12.52
N LEU A 123 11.24 -4.80 -12.52
CA LEU A 123 10.39 -4.99 -13.70
C LEU A 123 8.92 -4.74 -13.31
N SER A 124 8.30 -3.77 -13.97
CA SER A 124 6.85 -3.56 -13.89
C SER A 124 6.27 -3.54 -15.30
N LEU A 125 5.35 -4.47 -15.53
CA LEU A 125 4.56 -4.60 -16.75
C LEU A 125 3.08 -4.31 -16.50
N SER A 126 2.73 -3.77 -15.33
CA SER A 126 1.35 -3.71 -14.85
C SER A 126 0.41 -2.85 -15.71
N ASP A 127 -0.90 -3.13 -15.63
CA ASP A 127 -1.93 -2.39 -16.37
C ASP A 127 -1.61 -2.32 -17.89
N ASN A 128 -1.42 -3.49 -18.47
CA ASN A 128 -1.27 -3.73 -19.91
C ASN A 128 -2.08 -4.97 -20.28
N ASN A 129 -2.04 -5.41 -21.55
CA ASN A 129 -2.77 -6.61 -21.99
C ASN A 129 -1.83 -7.62 -22.66
N PHE A 130 -1.35 -8.58 -21.88
CA PHE A 130 -0.51 -9.67 -22.38
C PHE A 130 -1.30 -10.84 -22.97
N ASN A 131 -2.53 -10.58 -23.41
CA ASN A 131 -3.37 -11.46 -24.21
C ASN A 131 -3.48 -12.89 -23.66
N TYR A 132 -3.67 -13.03 -22.35
CA TYR A 132 -3.80 -14.33 -21.68
C TYR A 132 -2.57 -15.24 -21.84
N SER A 133 -1.40 -14.69 -22.19
CA SER A 133 -0.16 -15.47 -22.22
C SER A 133 0.23 -15.95 -20.82
N GLN A 134 1.02 -17.02 -20.76
CA GLN A 134 1.54 -17.53 -19.49
C GLN A 134 2.73 -16.70 -19.03
N ILE A 135 2.95 -16.61 -17.72
CA ILE A 135 4.19 -16.01 -17.19
C ILE A 135 5.38 -16.89 -17.65
N PRO A 136 6.35 -16.34 -18.40
CA PRO A 136 7.43 -17.15 -18.96
C PRO A 136 8.37 -17.73 -17.90
N SER A 137 8.76 -18.99 -18.06
CA SER A 137 9.78 -19.64 -17.21
C SER A 137 11.16 -18.98 -17.33
N SER A 138 11.42 -18.28 -18.45
CA SER A 138 12.61 -17.45 -18.67
C SER A 138 12.76 -16.30 -17.67
N ILE A 139 11.74 -16.00 -16.84
CA ILE A 139 11.87 -15.05 -15.73
C ILE A 139 13.07 -15.37 -14.82
N ARG A 140 13.49 -16.65 -14.73
CA ARG A 140 14.71 -17.08 -14.02
C ARG A 140 16.00 -16.38 -14.48
N ASN A 141 16.00 -15.79 -15.68
CA ASN A 141 17.16 -15.11 -16.26
C ASN A 141 17.42 -13.72 -15.65
N PHE A 142 16.64 -13.31 -14.65
CA PHE A 142 16.87 -12.09 -13.87
C PHE A 142 17.41 -12.39 -12.47
N PRO A 143 18.69 -12.81 -12.32
CA PRO A 143 19.26 -13.17 -11.02
C PRO A 143 19.36 -11.97 -10.05
N GLY A 144 19.30 -10.75 -10.59
CA GLY A 144 19.29 -9.50 -9.85
C GLY A 144 17.90 -9.01 -9.42
N LEU A 145 16.82 -9.67 -9.84
CA LEU A 145 15.47 -9.13 -9.69
C LEU A 145 15.07 -9.06 -8.21
N THR A 146 14.66 -7.86 -7.82
CA THR A 146 14.17 -7.54 -6.47
C THR A 146 12.67 -7.21 -6.50
N HIS A 147 12.18 -6.62 -7.61
CA HIS A 147 10.79 -6.20 -7.75
C HIS A 147 10.22 -6.73 -9.06
N LEU A 148 9.13 -7.48 -8.98
CA LEU A 148 8.37 -7.96 -10.12
C LEU A 148 6.89 -7.62 -9.94
N ASP A 149 6.38 -6.77 -10.83
CA ASP A 149 4.97 -6.36 -10.87
C ASP A 149 4.36 -6.75 -12.22
N LEU A 150 3.47 -7.73 -12.17
CA LEU A 150 2.71 -8.26 -13.30
C LEU A 150 1.19 -8.09 -13.06
N SER A 151 0.81 -7.12 -12.23
CA SER A 151 -0.59 -6.89 -11.89
C SER A 151 -1.39 -6.33 -13.07
N TRP A 152 -2.71 -6.57 -13.11
CA TRP A 152 -3.61 -5.99 -14.15
C TRP A 152 -3.11 -6.21 -15.59
N SER A 153 -2.53 -7.36 -15.87
CA SER A 153 -1.75 -7.60 -17.08
C SER A 153 -2.33 -8.70 -17.98
N PHE A 154 -3.44 -9.31 -17.58
CA PHE A 154 -4.06 -10.44 -18.28
C PHE A 154 -3.10 -11.63 -18.47
N PHE A 155 -2.18 -11.90 -17.55
CA PHE A 155 -1.44 -13.16 -17.56
C PHE A 155 -2.34 -14.32 -17.13
N SER A 156 -2.16 -15.50 -17.72
CA SER A 156 -2.92 -16.71 -17.38
C SER A 156 -2.02 -17.92 -17.10
N GLY A 157 -2.61 -19.07 -16.81
CA GLY A 157 -1.85 -20.28 -16.52
C GLY A 157 -1.31 -20.36 -15.09
N GLN A 158 -0.38 -21.29 -14.86
CA GLN A 158 0.26 -21.46 -13.55
C GLN A 158 1.42 -20.48 -13.38
N VAL A 159 1.66 -20.05 -12.14
CA VAL A 159 2.89 -19.33 -11.80
C VAL A 159 4.07 -20.30 -11.95
N PRO A 160 5.06 -20.01 -12.82
CA PRO A 160 6.14 -20.95 -13.09
C PRO A 160 7.00 -21.16 -11.84
N SER A 161 7.42 -22.41 -11.62
CA SER A 161 8.26 -22.79 -10.48
C SER A 161 9.60 -22.04 -10.47
N GLU A 162 10.04 -21.58 -11.63
CA GLU A 162 11.24 -20.83 -11.93
C GLU A 162 11.31 -19.47 -11.22
N VAL A 163 10.19 -18.91 -10.76
CA VAL A 163 10.16 -17.73 -9.89
C VAL A 163 11.00 -17.95 -8.64
N SER A 164 11.12 -19.20 -8.18
CA SER A 164 11.97 -19.57 -7.03
C SER A 164 13.47 -19.35 -7.23
N HIS A 165 13.94 -19.17 -8.46
CA HIS A 165 15.34 -18.83 -8.75
C HIS A 165 15.64 -17.35 -8.53
N LEU A 166 14.62 -16.51 -8.32
CA LEU A 166 14.75 -15.09 -8.04
C LEU A 166 15.10 -14.89 -6.56
N SER A 167 16.29 -15.32 -6.15
CA SER A 167 16.69 -15.35 -4.74
C SER A 167 16.75 -13.98 -4.05
N LYS A 168 16.79 -12.89 -4.83
CA LYS A 168 16.80 -11.51 -4.35
C LYS A 168 15.41 -10.85 -4.34
N LEU A 169 14.37 -11.57 -4.74
CA LEU A 169 13.02 -11.02 -4.87
C LEU A 169 12.49 -10.58 -3.51
N THR A 170 12.15 -9.30 -3.37
CA THR A 170 11.54 -8.70 -2.18
C THR A 170 10.06 -8.38 -2.41
N TYR A 171 9.67 -8.10 -3.65
CA TYR A 171 8.31 -7.74 -4.03
C TYR A 171 7.83 -8.55 -5.23
N LEU A 172 6.70 -9.23 -5.06
CA LEU A 172 6.01 -9.96 -6.10
C LEU A 172 4.52 -9.59 -6.12
N ASP A 173 4.09 -8.96 -7.20
CA ASP A 173 2.68 -8.64 -7.44
C ASP A 173 2.15 -9.34 -8.69
N LEU A 174 1.16 -10.20 -8.46
CA LEU A 174 0.45 -10.97 -9.47
C LEU A 174 -1.04 -10.64 -9.48
N CYS A 175 -1.45 -9.53 -8.85
CA CYS A 175 -2.85 -9.18 -8.66
C CYS A 175 -3.63 -9.08 -9.97
N CYS A 176 -4.94 -9.31 -9.88
CA CYS A 176 -5.88 -8.66 -10.76
C CYS A 176 -5.71 -9.06 -12.23
N ASN A 177 -5.27 -10.30 -12.47
CA ASN A 177 -5.08 -10.85 -13.81
C ASN A 177 -6.34 -11.55 -14.35
N VAL A 178 -7.42 -11.55 -13.55
CA VAL A 178 -8.74 -12.05 -13.93
C VAL A 178 -9.77 -10.93 -13.73
N ILE A 179 -10.54 -10.61 -14.76
CA ILE A 179 -11.62 -9.61 -14.67
C ILE A 179 -12.81 -10.17 -13.86
N GLU A 180 -13.24 -9.44 -12.84
CA GLU A 180 -14.60 -9.54 -12.30
C GLU A 180 -15.61 -9.03 -13.34
N ASN A 181 -16.58 -9.86 -13.70
CA ASN A 181 -17.71 -9.45 -14.54
C ASN A 181 -18.33 -8.15 -14.01
N GLY A 182 -18.34 -7.07 -14.80
CA GLY A 182 -19.21 -5.93 -14.53
C GLY A 182 -18.69 -4.55 -14.91
N THR A 183 -18.49 -4.29 -16.20
CA THR A 183 -18.67 -2.92 -16.72
C THR A 183 -19.83 -2.93 -17.74
N PRO A 184 -20.93 -2.20 -17.46
CA PRO A 184 -22.05 -2.14 -18.40
C PRO A 184 -21.61 -1.33 -19.63
N GLY A 185 -21.56 -1.98 -20.78
CA GLY A 185 -21.22 -1.33 -22.05
C GLY A 185 -20.47 -2.20 -23.05
N HIS A 186 -20.04 -3.41 -22.68
CA HIS A 186 -19.45 -4.37 -23.61
C HIS A 186 -20.41 -5.55 -23.80
N PRO A 187 -21.03 -5.71 -24.98
CA PRO A 187 -21.94 -6.81 -25.25
C PRO A 187 -21.20 -8.14 -25.18
N ASP A 188 -21.76 -9.06 -24.39
CA ASP A 188 -21.49 -10.50 -24.34
C ASP A 188 -20.26 -11.00 -25.09
N ARG A 189 -19.11 -11.02 -24.41
CA ARG A 189 -18.05 -11.99 -24.67
C ARG A 189 -17.81 -12.79 -23.40
N LEU A 190 -18.76 -13.69 -23.16
CA LEU A 190 -18.63 -14.83 -22.25
C LEU A 190 -17.22 -15.41 -22.37
N LEU A 191 -16.55 -15.54 -21.21
CA LEU A 191 -15.49 -16.51 -21.00
C LEU A 191 -16.00 -17.87 -21.50
N LYS A 192 -15.69 -18.23 -22.75
CA LYS A 192 -15.65 -19.61 -23.17
C LYS A 192 -14.29 -20.15 -22.72
N LEU A 193 -14.09 -20.23 -21.40
CA LEU A 193 -13.14 -21.19 -20.85
C LEU A 193 -13.70 -22.55 -21.26
N GLN A 194 -13.02 -23.21 -22.20
CA GLN A 194 -13.31 -24.60 -22.53
C GLN A 194 -13.28 -25.41 -21.22
N PRO A 195 -14.29 -26.25 -20.95
CA PRO A 195 -14.34 -27.10 -19.75
C PRO A 195 -13.23 -28.15 -19.63
N SER A 196 -12.19 -28.09 -20.47
CA SER A 196 -11.05 -29.02 -20.44
C SER A 196 -9.90 -28.58 -19.53
N ASP A 197 -9.82 -27.31 -19.11
CA ASP A 197 -8.73 -26.83 -18.23
C ASP A 197 -9.18 -26.53 -16.79
N MET A 198 -10.43 -26.89 -16.44
CA MET A 198 -11.02 -26.63 -15.11
C MET A 198 -10.58 -27.62 -14.01
N ARG A 199 -9.35 -28.16 -14.05
CA ARG A 199 -8.84 -29.03 -12.97
C ARG A 199 -7.39 -28.80 -12.50
N SER A 200 -6.63 -27.82 -12.99
CA SER A 200 -5.30 -27.53 -12.41
C SER A 200 -4.77 -26.11 -12.55
N LEU A 201 -5.61 -25.11 -12.78
CA LEU A 201 -5.20 -23.71 -12.64
C LEU A 201 -5.20 -23.33 -11.15
N GLY A 202 -4.15 -22.69 -10.65
CA GLY A 202 -4.28 -21.91 -9.42
C GLY A 202 -3.72 -22.50 -8.12
N GLN A 203 -2.63 -23.28 -8.18
CA GLN A 203 -1.78 -23.51 -7.00
C GLN A 203 -0.54 -22.63 -7.06
N LEU A 204 -0.10 -22.13 -5.90
CA LEU A 204 1.20 -21.47 -5.81
C LEU A 204 2.31 -22.52 -5.84
N PRO A 205 3.39 -22.31 -6.61
CA PRO A 205 4.51 -23.24 -6.61
C PRO A 205 5.16 -23.23 -5.22
N ARG A 206 5.24 -24.41 -4.59
CA ARG A 206 5.87 -24.56 -3.26
C ARG A 206 7.33 -24.08 -3.23
N SER A 207 7.98 -24.07 -4.39
CA SER A 207 9.33 -23.53 -4.56
C SER A 207 9.43 -22.04 -4.23
N LEU A 208 8.31 -21.30 -4.18
CA LEU A 208 8.29 -19.90 -3.73
C LEU A 208 8.78 -19.75 -2.27
N ALA A 209 8.76 -20.82 -1.47
CA ALA A 209 9.40 -20.86 -0.15
C ALA A 209 10.93 -20.59 -0.21
N ASN A 210 11.57 -20.73 -1.37
CA ASN A 210 12.99 -20.43 -1.57
C ASN A 210 13.28 -18.93 -1.76
N CYS A 211 12.26 -18.10 -1.96
CA CYS A 211 12.41 -16.65 -2.07
C CYS A 211 12.56 -16.03 -0.68
N VAL A 212 13.64 -16.35 0.03
CA VAL A 212 13.84 -16.02 1.45
C VAL A 212 13.89 -14.51 1.75
N MET A 213 14.12 -13.68 0.74
CA MET A 213 14.10 -12.22 0.85
C MET A 213 12.71 -11.60 0.61
N LEU A 214 11.69 -12.41 0.29
CA LEU A 214 10.36 -11.93 -0.08
C LEU A 214 9.69 -11.23 1.10
N GLU A 215 9.36 -9.96 0.91
CA GLU A 215 8.71 -9.10 1.90
C GLU A 215 7.22 -8.89 1.59
N TYR A 216 6.88 -8.78 0.30
CA TYR A 216 5.53 -8.47 -0.19
C TYR A 216 5.10 -9.50 -1.22
N LEU A 217 3.98 -10.16 -0.94
CA LEU A 217 3.34 -11.10 -1.86
C LEU A 217 1.88 -10.72 -2.08
N VAL A 218 1.57 -10.24 -3.28
CA VAL A 218 0.23 -9.78 -3.67
C VAL A 218 -0.36 -10.73 -4.70
N LEU A 219 -1.44 -11.42 -4.31
CA LEU A 219 -2.12 -12.47 -5.09
C LEU A 219 -3.61 -12.18 -5.29
N SER A 220 -4.06 -11.01 -4.87
CA SER A 220 -5.45 -10.58 -4.84
C SER A 220 -6.13 -10.64 -6.22
N ASN A 221 -7.46 -10.76 -6.25
CA ASN A 221 -8.29 -10.68 -7.46
C ASN A 221 -7.81 -11.62 -8.58
N ASN A 222 -7.72 -12.91 -8.25
CA ASN A 222 -7.31 -13.96 -9.18
C ASN A 222 -8.29 -15.15 -9.08
N GLN A 223 -7.95 -16.26 -9.76
CA GLN A 223 -8.71 -17.51 -9.70
C GLN A 223 -7.91 -18.62 -8.98
N PHE A 224 -7.10 -18.29 -7.98
CA PHE A 224 -6.39 -19.33 -7.22
C PHE A 224 -7.40 -20.25 -6.51
N SER A 225 -7.19 -21.56 -6.58
CA SER A 225 -8.05 -22.55 -5.94
C SER A 225 -7.18 -23.61 -5.26
N ASP A 226 -6.87 -23.36 -4.00
CA ASP A 226 -5.99 -24.20 -3.18
C ASP A 226 -6.35 -24.07 -1.69
N VAL A 227 -5.69 -24.83 -0.84
CA VAL A 227 -5.67 -24.58 0.61
C VAL A 227 -4.75 -23.41 0.96
N PHE A 228 -4.84 -22.89 2.20
CA PHE A 228 -3.92 -21.86 2.65
C PHE A 228 -2.46 -22.36 2.59
N PRO A 229 -1.55 -21.65 1.90
CA PRO A 229 -0.15 -22.04 1.75
C PRO A 229 0.64 -21.79 3.03
N ILE A 230 0.42 -22.60 4.07
CA ILE A 230 1.05 -22.45 5.39
C ILE A 230 2.59 -22.46 5.34
N TRP A 231 3.16 -23.10 4.31
CA TRP A 231 4.60 -23.12 4.07
C TRP A 231 5.19 -21.73 3.74
N LEU A 232 4.38 -20.73 3.36
CA LEU A 232 4.84 -19.34 3.29
C LEU A 232 5.27 -18.80 4.66
N GLY A 233 4.79 -19.41 5.74
CA GLY A 233 5.17 -19.06 7.11
C GLY A 233 6.66 -19.24 7.42
N THR A 234 7.39 -20.00 6.58
CA THR A 234 8.85 -20.15 6.73
C THR A 234 9.64 -18.97 6.18
N LEU A 235 9.01 -18.06 5.43
CA LEU A 235 9.70 -16.91 4.86
C LEU A 235 10.03 -15.90 5.96
N PRO A 236 11.33 -15.61 6.21
CA PRO A 236 11.74 -14.84 7.37
C PRO A 236 11.44 -13.34 7.24
N GLU A 237 11.33 -12.85 6.01
CA GLU A 237 11.15 -11.43 5.70
C GLU A 237 9.71 -11.06 5.31
N LEU A 238 8.79 -12.02 5.19
CA LEU A 238 7.44 -11.76 4.70
C LEU A 238 6.68 -10.87 5.68
N LYS A 239 6.38 -9.64 5.24
CA LYS A 239 5.67 -8.60 5.98
C LYS A 239 4.21 -8.49 5.54
N LEU A 240 3.93 -8.83 4.29
CA LEU A 240 2.64 -8.60 3.66
C LEU A 240 2.23 -9.79 2.79
N LEU A 241 1.03 -10.28 3.04
CA LEU A 241 0.40 -11.32 2.24
C LEU A 241 -1.06 -10.94 1.95
N THR A 242 -1.40 -10.73 0.67
CA THR A 242 -2.79 -10.48 0.26
C THR A 242 -3.24 -11.52 -0.73
N MET A 243 -4.37 -12.16 -0.45
CA MET A 243 -4.95 -13.27 -1.20
C MET A 243 -6.43 -13.04 -1.46
N ARG A 244 -6.92 -11.80 -1.31
CA ARG A 244 -8.36 -11.48 -1.41
C ARG A 244 -8.98 -11.82 -2.76
N HIS A 245 -10.28 -12.07 -2.79
CA HIS A 245 -11.03 -12.42 -4.02
C HIS A 245 -10.33 -13.54 -4.81
N ASN A 246 -10.33 -14.72 -4.20
CA ASN A 246 -9.84 -15.95 -4.79
C ASN A 246 -10.76 -17.12 -4.39
N GLY A 247 -10.42 -18.33 -4.80
CA GLY A 247 -11.09 -19.58 -4.44
C GLY A 247 -10.34 -20.38 -3.36
N PHE A 248 -9.50 -19.75 -2.52
CA PHE A 248 -8.81 -20.47 -1.45
C PHE A 248 -9.82 -21.03 -0.44
N ASN A 249 -9.58 -22.24 0.06
CA ASN A 249 -10.56 -22.96 0.84
C ASN A 249 -9.95 -23.87 1.92
N GLY A 250 -10.83 -24.47 2.72
CA GLY A 250 -10.46 -25.40 3.77
C GLY A 250 -10.03 -24.72 5.06
N VAL A 251 -9.62 -25.54 6.03
CA VAL A 251 -9.18 -25.08 7.34
C VAL A 251 -7.73 -24.62 7.26
N ILE A 252 -7.45 -23.44 7.82
CA ILE A 252 -6.07 -22.99 7.98
C ILE A 252 -5.43 -23.76 9.12
N GLY A 253 -4.61 -24.77 8.76
CA GLY A 253 -3.87 -25.58 9.72
C GLY A 253 -2.79 -24.79 10.44
N GLN A 254 -2.36 -25.31 11.59
CA GLN A 254 -1.14 -24.85 12.27
C GLN A 254 0.07 -25.55 11.63
N SER A 255 1.17 -24.83 11.42
CA SER A 255 2.41 -25.50 11.02
C SER A 255 2.94 -26.36 12.16
N ARG A 256 3.85 -27.27 11.79
CA ARG A 256 4.65 -28.04 12.75
C ARG A 256 5.73 -27.18 13.43
N THR A 257 5.93 -25.94 12.97
CA THR A 257 6.87 -24.95 13.51
C THR A 257 6.12 -23.93 14.37
N ASN A 258 6.58 -23.70 15.60
CA ASN A 258 5.96 -22.72 16.53
C ASN A 258 6.17 -21.24 16.13
N PHE A 259 6.70 -20.95 14.94
CA PHE A 259 7.10 -19.61 14.49
C PHE A 259 6.74 -19.40 13.03
N ASP A 260 5.45 -19.48 12.71
CA ASP A 260 4.98 -19.15 11.37
C ASP A 260 4.90 -17.63 11.23
N PHE A 261 5.40 -17.10 10.10
CA PHE A 261 5.25 -15.70 9.72
C PHE A 261 5.89 -14.68 10.69
N PRO A 262 7.21 -14.76 10.96
CA PRO A 262 7.88 -14.01 12.03
C PRO A 262 7.81 -12.48 11.91
N LYS A 263 7.61 -11.95 10.69
CA LYS A 263 7.57 -10.50 10.41
C LYS A 263 6.24 -10.04 9.80
N LEU A 264 5.23 -10.91 9.68
CA LEU A 264 3.98 -10.59 9.00
C LEU A 264 3.21 -9.51 9.77
N ARG A 265 2.82 -8.45 9.06
CA ARG A 265 2.10 -7.30 9.61
C ARG A 265 0.74 -7.11 8.96
N ILE A 266 0.65 -7.41 7.66
CA ILE A 266 -0.56 -7.22 6.86
C ILE A 266 -0.96 -8.56 6.27
N LEU A 267 -2.16 -8.99 6.62
CA LEU A 267 -2.77 -10.19 6.07
C LEU A 267 -4.17 -9.86 5.60
N ASP A 268 -4.41 -10.09 4.31
CA ASP A 268 -5.73 -9.95 3.70
C ASP A 268 -6.12 -11.25 3.03
N LEU A 269 -7.05 -11.98 3.63
CA LEU A 269 -7.63 -13.23 3.14
C LEU A 269 -9.10 -13.06 2.73
N SER A 270 -9.57 -11.80 2.61
CA SER A 270 -10.98 -11.51 2.41
C SER A 270 -11.56 -12.12 1.13
N TYR A 271 -12.86 -12.36 1.06
CA TYR A 271 -13.52 -12.89 -0.14
C TYR A 271 -12.87 -14.20 -0.64
N ASN A 272 -12.83 -15.19 0.25
CA ASN A 272 -12.39 -16.55 -0.03
C ASN A 272 -13.41 -17.55 0.54
N ASN A 273 -13.05 -18.83 0.55
CA ASN A 273 -13.89 -19.93 1.01
C ASN A 273 -13.24 -20.69 2.19
N PHE A 274 -12.44 -20.01 3.02
CA PHE A 274 -11.80 -20.58 4.20
C PHE A 274 -12.83 -20.98 5.27
N THR A 275 -12.56 -22.08 5.98
CA THR A 275 -13.42 -22.64 7.03
C THR A 275 -12.64 -22.87 8.34
N GLY A 276 -13.33 -23.31 9.39
CA GLY A 276 -12.73 -23.60 10.70
C GLY A 276 -12.56 -22.36 11.58
N GLU A 277 -11.82 -22.51 12.67
CA GLU A 277 -11.55 -21.41 13.60
C GLU A 277 -10.49 -20.44 13.07
N ILE A 278 -10.48 -19.21 13.57
CA ILE A 278 -9.47 -18.21 13.24
C ILE A 278 -8.09 -18.68 13.78
N PRO A 279 -7.10 -18.92 12.90
CA PRO A 279 -5.77 -19.42 13.30
C PRO A 279 -4.89 -18.33 13.94
N PRO A 280 -3.96 -18.68 14.85
CA PRO A 280 -3.00 -17.75 15.43
C PRO A 280 -1.79 -17.52 14.50
N LEU A 281 -2.03 -16.96 13.31
CA LEU A 281 -0.97 -16.74 12.31
C LEU A 281 -0.08 -15.53 12.59
N PHE A 282 -0.48 -14.66 13.51
CA PHE A 282 0.22 -13.40 13.76
C PHE A 282 1.20 -13.54 14.91
N PRO A 283 2.46 -13.13 14.73
CA PRO A 283 3.41 -13.06 15.83
C PRO A 283 3.00 -11.95 16.82
N ASP A 284 3.45 -12.07 18.08
CA ASP A 284 3.40 -10.96 19.03
C ASP A 284 4.42 -9.89 18.58
N ILE A 285 3.96 -8.86 17.86
CA ILE A 285 4.84 -7.80 17.35
C ILE A 285 5.02 -6.73 18.41
N ALA A 286 6.23 -6.62 18.97
CA ALA A 286 6.67 -5.45 19.73
C ALA A 286 7.42 -4.50 18.79
N VAL A 287 6.81 -3.38 18.40
CA VAL A 287 7.51 -2.33 17.64
C VAL A 287 8.26 -1.41 18.61
N ASN A 288 9.52 -1.15 18.32
CA ASN A 288 10.29 -0.14 19.03
C ASN A 288 9.74 1.24 18.61
N MET A 289 9.08 1.97 19.53
CA MET A 289 8.33 3.20 19.26
C MET A 289 9.17 4.38 18.70
N SER A 290 10.49 4.22 18.57
CA SER A 290 11.41 5.28 18.13
C SER A 290 11.26 5.67 16.65
N THR A 291 10.65 4.84 15.80
CA THR A 291 10.46 5.15 14.37
C THR A 291 9.15 5.88 14.05
N TYR A 292 8.20 5.92 14.98
CA TYR A 292 6.89 6.56 14.78
C TYR A 292 6.93 8.10 14.90
N MET A 293 7.93 8.66 15.58
CA MET A 293 8.14 10.11 15.73
C MET A 293 9.45 10.62 15.10
N GLN A 294 9.96 9.96 14.06
CA GLN A 294 10.91 10.62 13.17
C GLN A 294 10.17 11.15 11.96
N ALA A 295 9.79 12.43 12.02
CA ALA A 295 9.80 13.21 10.79
C ALA A 295 11.26 13.24 10.33
N GLN A 296 11.62 12.40 9.36
CA GLN A 296 12.90 12.56 8.66
C GLN A 296 12.85 13.88 7.90
N VAL A 297 13.23 14.96 8.58
CA VAL A 297 13.80 16.12 7.92
C VAL A 297 15.24 15.73 7.61
N HIS A 298 15.43 14.93 6.56
CA HIS A 298 16.76 14.67 6.05
C HIS A 298 17.20 15.94 5.31
N TYR A 299 18.09 16.73 5.94
CA TYR A 299 18.98 17.57 5.16
C TYR A 299 19.69 16.62 4.19
N ALA A 300 19.59 16.91 2.89
CA ALA A 300 20.24 16.12 1.85
C ALA A 300 21.76 16.09 2.08
N ILE A 301 22.22 15.07 2.79
CA ILE A 301 23.58 14.56 2.73
C ILE A 301 23.40 13.16 2.15
N ILE A 302 23.81 13.03 0.89
CA ILE A 302 23.64 11.85 0.04
C ILE A 302 24.40 10.68 0.67
N TYR A 303 23.69 9.83 1.41
CA TYR A 303 24.01 8.42 1.52
C TYR A 303 23.05 7.69 0.58
N VAL A 304 23.58 7.08 -0.47
CA VAL A 304 22.85 6.27 -1.44
C VAL A 304 22.40 4.96 -0.76
N GLY A 305 21.37 5.05 0.08
CA GLY A 305 20.53 3.93 0.47
C GLY A 305 19.21 4.11 -0.26
N ARG A 306 19.04 3.43 -1.41
CA ARG A 306 17.78 3.43 -2.17
C ARG A 306 16.69 2.76 -1.33
N SER A 307 15.97 3.55 -0.52
CA SER A 307 14.68 3.15 0.04
C SER A 307 13.71 3.02 -1.13
N VAL A 308 13.41 1.80 -1.57
CA VAL A 308 12.34 1.62 -2.55
C VAL A 308 11.01 1.81 -1.82
N ASP A 309 10.24 2.80 -2.25
CA ASP A 309 8.89 3.02 -1.74
C ASP A 309 7.96 2.01 -2.43
N TYR A 310 7.68 0.91 -1.74
CA TYR A 310 6.72 -0.09 -2.20
C TYR A 310 5.30 0.47 -2.08
N SER A 311 4.60 0.58 -3.21
CA SER A 311 3.18 0.89 -3.21
C SER A 311 2.34 -0.37 -3.11
N ILE A 312 1.15 -0.25 -2.53
CA ILE A 312 0.16 -1.33 -2.49
C ILE A 312 -1.24 -0.76 -2.37
N THR A 313 -2.22 -1.44 -2.98
CA THR A 313 -3.64 -1.22 -2.71
C THR A 313 -4.14 -2.23 -1.68
N LEU A 314 -4.65 -1.74 -0.55
CA LEU A 314 -5.22 -2.56 0.52
C LEU A 314 -6.70 -2.25 0.69
N ALA A 315 -7.55 -3.26 0.82
CA ALA A 315 -8.93 -3.05 1.26
C ALA A 315 -8.94 -2.81 2.78
N ILE A 316 -9.12 -1.56 3.19
CA ILE A 316 -9.21 -1.18 4.60
C ILE A 316 -10.43 -0.29 4.77
N LYS A 317 -11.23 -0.53 5.81
CA LYS A 317 -12.47 0.23 6.09
C LYS A 317 -13.51 0.13 4.96
N GLY A 318 -13.53 -0.99 4.21
CA GLY A 318 -14.42 -1.19 3.06
C GLY A 318 -14.06 -0.33 1.84
N LEU A 319 -12.84 0.21 1.80
CA LEU A 319 -12.31 1.01 0.69
C LEU A 319 -10.98 0.43 0.22
N ASP A 320 -10.78 0.43 -1.09
CA ASP A 320 -9.47 0.15 -1.68
C ASP A 320 -8.58 1.38 -1.54
N LEU A 321 -7.67 1.34 -0.56
CA LEU A 321 -6.75 2.42 -0.25
C LEU A 321 -5.39 2.15 -0.90
N TYR A 322 -4.97 3.06 -1.76
CA TYR A 322 -3.62 3.07 -2.33
C TYR A 322 -2.63 3.68 -1.34
N TYR A 323 -1.68 2.88 -0.89
CA TYR A 323 -0.54 3.32 -0.10
C TYR A 323 0.65 3.43 -1.03
N SER A 324 1.23 4.63 -1.17
CA SER A 324 2.50 4.81 -1.89
C SER A 324 3.70 4.27 -1.10
N LYS A 325 3.54 4.02 0.20
CA LYS A 325 4.55 3.44 1.09
C LYS A 325 3.90 2.73 2.27
N VAL A 326 4.13 1.43 2.42
CA VAL A 326 3.75 0.68 3.64
C VAL A 326 4.70 1.08 4.76
N ARG A 327 4.18 1.77 5.79
CA ARG A 327 4.97 2.15 6.97
C ARG A 327 5.14 0.95 7.88
N GLU A 328 6.32 0.80 8.47
CA GLU A 328 6.62 -0.32 9.38
C GLU A 328 5.59 -0.39 10.53
N GLY A 329 5.11 0.73 11.08
CA GLY A 329 4.13 0.73 12.18
C GLY A 329 2.68 0.41 11.80
N PHE A 330 2.39 -0.04 10.57
CA PHE A 330 1.03 -0.39 10.15
C PHE A 330 0.83 -1.91 10.15
N ALA A 331 -0.12 -2.39 10.94
CA ALA A 331 -0.58 -3.77 10.94
C ALA A 331 -2.09 -3.82 10.69
N ALA A 332 -2.52 -4.75 9.84
CA ALA A 332 -3.92 -4.91 9.46
C ALA A 332 -4.26 -6.37 9.20
N ILE A 333 -5.45 -6.76 9.62
CA ILE A 333 -6.00 -8.10 9.44
C ILE A 333 -7.36 -7.96 8.80
N ASP A 334 -7.50 -8.47 7.58
CA ASP A 334 -8.79 -8.66 6.94
C ASP A 334 -8.98 -10.14 6.60
N ILE A 335 -9.95 -10.77 7.24
CA ILE A 335 -10.39 -12.14 6.94
C ILE A 335 -11.89 -12.19 6.67
N SER A 336 -12.48 -11.05 6.27
CA SER A 336 -13.90 -10.91 6.03
C SER A 336 -14.39 -11.73 4.83
N ASN A 337 -15.70 -11.91 4.70
CA ASN A 337 -16.30 -12.61 3.56
C ASN A 337 -15.70 -14.01 3.35
N ASN A 338 -15.73 -14.81 4.42
CA ASN A 338 -15.25 -16.20 4.45
C ASN A 338 -16.28 -17.06 5.20
N LYS A 339 -15.92 -18.29 5.56
CA LYS A 339 -16.73 -19.22 6.33
C LYS A 339 -16.07 -19.59 7.67
N PHE A 340 -15.29 -18.69 8.25
CA PHE A 340 -14.71 -18.91 9.58
C PHE A 340 -15.81 -19.04 10.63
N GLU A 341 -15.62 -19.97 11.55
CA GLU A 341 -16.55 -20.33 12.63
C GLU A 341 -15.85 -20.33 13.99
N GLY A 342 -16.57 -20.77 15.03
CA GLY A 342 -16.05 -20.75 16.40
C GLY A 342 -16.12 -19.36 17.03
N LYS A 343 -15.25 -19.07 17.99
CA LYS A 343 -15.22 -17.80 18.75
C LYS A 343 -14.12 -16.89 18.22
N ILE A 344 -14.28 -15.58 18.42
CA ILE A 344 -13.17 -14.63 18.24
C ILE A 344 -12.08 -14.96 19.28
N PRO A 345 -10.84 -15.29 18.87
CA PRO A 345 -9.79 -15.65 19.80
C PRO A 345 -9.30 -14.49 20.66
N LYS A 346 -9.00 -14.75 21.94
CA LYS A 346 -8.52 -13.72 22.87
C LYS A 346 -7.15 -13.17 22.52
N PHE A 347 -6.29 -13.96 21.86
CA PHE A 347 -4.92 -13.58 21.49
C PHE A 347 -4.87 -12.36 20.58
N ILE A 348 -5.93 -12.08 19.81
CA ILE A 348 -6.01 -10.89 18.96
C ILE A 348 -5.78 -9.63 19.79
N GLY A 349 -6.22 -9.61 21.06
CA GLY A 349 -5.97 -8.52 22.00
C GLY A 349 -4.50 -8.28 22.38
N ASN A 350 -3.57 -9.17 22.00
CA ASN A 350 -2.14 -8.99 22.22
C ASN A 350 -1.46 -8.21 21.08
N LEU A 351 -2.13 -8.06 19.93
CA LEU A 351 -1.58 -7.42 18.73
C LEU A 351 -1.64 -5.89 18.83
N LYS A 352 -0.94 -5.30 19.79
CA LYS A 352 -1.05 -3.87 20.17
C LYS A 352 -0.80 -2.86 19.04
N GLU A 353 -0.12 -3.28 17.98
CA GLU A 353 0.18 -2.46 16.80
C GLU A 353 -0.92 -2.51 15.73
N LEU A 354 -1.96 -3.32 15.93
CA LEU A 354 -3.05 -3.48 14.98
C LEU A 354 -3.82 -2.17 14.79
N ARG A 355 -3.92 -1.73 13.53
CA ARG A 355 -4.62 -0.52 13.09
C ARG A 355 -5.99 -0.82 12.52
N SER A 356 -6.15 -1.97 11.86
CA SER A 356 -7.42 -2.38 11.27
C SER A 356 -7.67 -3.86 11.50
N LEU A 357 -8.87 -4.19 11.97
CA LEU A 357 -9.37 -5.55 12.12
C LEU A 357 -10.73 -5.65 11.44
N ASN A 358 -10.80 -6.43 10.37
CA ASN A 358 -12.04 -6.76 9.68
C ASN A 358 -12.23 -8.28 9.67
N ILE A 359 -13.21 -8.76 10.43
CA ILE A 359 -13.59 -10.18 10.47
C ILE A 359 -15.08 -10.35 10.14
N SER A 360 -15.66 -9.35 9.50
CA SER A 360 -17.08 -9.30 9.14
C SER A 360 -17.47 -10.38 8.14
N SER A 361 -18.77 -10.62 7.98
CA SER A 361 -19.31 -11.55 6.97
C SER A 361 -18.69 -12.95 7.08
N ASN A 362 -18.77 -13.52 8.28
CA ASN A 362 -18.34 -14.87 8.62
C ASN A 362 -19.44 -15.58 9.43
N ILE A 363 -19.13 -16.75 10.01
CA ILE A 363 -20.07 -17.55 10.81
C ILE A 363 -19.62 -17.57 12.29
N LEU A 364 -18.96 -16.52 12.76
CA LEU A 364 -18.40 -16.45 14.11
C LEU A 364 -19.49 -16.37 15.16
N THR A 365 -19.27 -17.05 16.29
CA THR A 365 -20.20 -17.21 17.41
C THR A 365 -19.54 -16.78 18.73
N GLY A 366 -20.31 -16.84 19.83
CA GLY A 366 -19.82 -16.45 21.16
C GLY A 366 -19.74 -14.95 21.35
N SER A 367 -19.12 -14.51 22.44
CA SER A 367 -19.05 -13.10 22.82
C SER A 367 -17.86 -12.38 22.19
N ILE A 368 -18.01 -11.07 21.98
CA ILE A 368 -16.87 -10.19 21.67
C ILE A 368 -15.88 -10.24 22.86
N PRO A 369 -14.60 -10.60 22.66
CA PRO A 369 -13.64 -10.67 23.76
C PRO A 369 -13.31 -9.28 24.32
N SER A 370 -13.32 -9.14 25.64
CA SER A 370 -12.89 -7.89 26.31
C SER A 370 -11.42 -7.56 26.06
N SER A 371 -10.58 -8.55 25.71
CA SER A 371 -9.16 -8.34 25.36
C SER A 371 -8.97 -7.47 24.12
N LEU A 372 -9.98 -7.34 23.24
CA LEU A 372 -9.92 -6.40 22.12
C LEU A 372 -9.76 -4.95 22.59
N GLY A 373 -10.20 -4.60 23.81
CA GLY A 373 -9.97 -3.28 24.40
C GLY A 373 -8.49 -2.94 24.63
N ASN A 374 -7.59 -3.92 24.59
CA ASN A 374 -6.14 -3.69 24.71
C ASN A 374 -5.51 -3.08 23.44
N LEU A 375 -6.23 -3.09 22.31
CA LEU A 375 -5.74 -2.64 21.00
C LEU A 375 -5.76 -1.13 20.85
N ARG A 376 -5.01 -0.42 21.69
CA ARG A 376 -5.12 1.05 21.82
C ARG A 376 -4.85 1.82 20.52
N ASN A 377 -4.09 1.26 19.58
CA ASN A 377 -3.79 1.88 18.29
C ASN A 377 -4.82 1.60 17.19
N LEU A 378 -5.88 0.82 17.49
CA LEU A 378 -6.87 0.39 16.51
C LEU A 378 -7.70 1.57 16.00
N GLU A 379 -7.78 1.69 14.69
CA GLU A 379 -8.48 2.76 13.97
C GLU A 379 -9.76 2.26 13.30
N SER A 380 -9.85 0.96 13.00
CA SER A 380 -11.00 0.34 12.35
C SER A 380 -11.27 -1.05 12.92
N LEU A 381 -12.52 -1.28 13.32
CA LEU A 381 -13.02 -2.56 13.81
C LEU A 381 -14.35 -2.89 13.15
N ASP A 382 -14.36 -3.92 12.31
CA ASP A 382 -15.60 -4.46 11.70
C ASP A 382 -15.80 -5.93 12.09
N LEU A 383 -16.88 -6.15 12.85
CA LEU A 383 -17.36 -7.46 13.31
C LEU A 383 -18.74 -7.79 12.75
N SER A 384 -19.24 -7.00 11.80
CA SER A 384 -20.61 -7.08 11.31
C SER A 384 -20.90 -8.39 10.58
N GLN A 385 -22.18 -8.71 10.39
CA GLN A 385 -22.62 -9.89 9.63
C GLN A 385 -22.00 -11.20 10.14
N ASN A 386 -22.17 -11.45 11.44
CA ASN A 386 -21.74 -12.67 12.13
C ASN A 386 -22.87 -13.19 13.03
N LYS A 387 -22.61 -14.18 13.88
CA LYS A 387 -23.56 -14.74 14.86
C LYS A 387 -23.11 -14.46 16.30
N LEU A 388 -22.48 -13.32 16.55
CA LEU A 388 -21.96 -12.95 17.87
C LEU A 388 -23.10 -12.71 18.88
N LEU A 389 -22.84 -13.06 20.13
CA LEU A 389 -23.80 -13.08 21.24
C LEU A 389 -23.31 -12.24 22.43
N GLY A 390 -24.23 -11.89 23.33
CA GLY A 390 -23.90 -11.21 24.58
C GLY A 390 -23.69 -9.71 24.39
N GLN A 391 -23.03 -9.08 25.38
CA GLN A 391 -22.87 -7.63 25.42
C GLN A 391 -21.64 -7.16 24.65
N ILE A 392 -21.69 -5.91 24.16
CA ILE A 392 -20.50 -5.18 23.73
C ILE A 392 -19.66 -4.90 24.98
N PRO A 393 -18.40 -5.40 25.10
CA PRO A 393 -17.62 -5.25 26.31
C PRO A 393 -17.31 -3.79 26.62
N GLN A 394 -17.46 -3.39 27.89
CA GLN A 394 -17.10 -2.04 28.35
C GLN A 394 -15.62 -1.72 28.06
N GLN A 395 -14.74 -2.72 27.97
CA GLN A 395 -13.32 -2.52 27.67
C GLN A 395 -13.07 -1.94 26.27
N LEU A 396 -14.00 -2.09 25.32
CA LEU A 396 -13.86 -1.44 24.00
C LEU A 396 -13.87 0.08 24.10
N THR A 397 -14.29 0.64 25.25
CA THR A 397 -14.13 2.07 25.53
C THR A 397 -12.67 2.54 25.61
N GLN A 398 -11.71 1.62 25.74
CA GLN A 398 -10.29 1.97 25.79
C GLN A 398 -9.67 2.23 24.41
N LEU A 399 -10.39 1.94 23.33
CA LEU A 399 -9.95 2.14 21.95
C LEU A 399 -10.08 3.62 21.58
N SER A 400 -9.08 4.44 21.90
CA SER A 400 -9.15 5.91 21.73
C SER A 400 -8.94 6.41 20.31
N PHE A 401 -8.36 5.61 19.41
CA PHE A 401 -8.08 5.99 18.01
C PHE A 401 -9.11 5.46 17.00
N LEU A 402 -10.15 4.76 17.48
CA LEU A 402 -11.14 4.11 16.64
C LEU A 402 -11.95 5.13 15.83
N GLY A 403 -11.72 5.21 14.52
CA GLY A 403 -12.47 6.08 13.60
C GLY A 403 -13.58 5.34 12.84
N THR A 404 -13.57 4.02 12.85
CA THR A 404 -14.60 3.18 12.19
C THR A 404 -14.94 1.99 13.07
N PHE A 405 -16.22 1.78 13.31
CA PHE A 405 -16.73 0.68 14.12
C PHE A 405 -18.00 0.15 13.50
N ASN A 406 -18.12 -1.18 13.37
CA ASN A 406 -19.34 -1.82 12.88
C ASN A 406 -19.52 -3.18 13.56
N VAL A 407 -20.67 -3.37 14.19
CA VAL A 407 -21.11 -4.62 14.83
C VAL A 407 -22.51 -5.03 14.36
N SER A 408 -23.01 -4.40 13.29
CA SER A 408 -24.34 -4.65 12.75
C SER A 408 -24.52 -6.11 12.33
N HIS A 409 -25.78 -6.54 12.25
CA HIS A 409 -26.19 -7.88 11.83
C HIS A 409 -25.49 -8.98 12.65
N ASN A 410 -25.64 -8.91 13.96
CA ASN A 410 -25.26 -9.93 14.94
C ASN A 410 -26.44 -10.21 15.90
N ASN A 411 -26.22 -10.96 16.97
CA ASN A 411 -27.23 -11.23 18.01
C ASN A 411 -26.77 -10.67 19.38
N LEU A 412 -26.22 -9.45 19.36
CA LEU A 412 -25.74 -8.76 20.56
C LEU A 412 -26.91 -8.20 21.40
N THR A 413 -26.68 -8.08 22.71
CA THR A 413 -27.68 -7.66 23.68
C THR A 413 -27.14 -6.65 24.69
N GLY A 414 -28.03 -5.94 25.40
CA GLY A 414 -27.67 -5.04 26.49
C GLY A 414 -27.32 -3.62 26.04
N PRO A 415 -26.86 -2.78 27.00
CA PRO A 415 -26.56 -1.38 26.71
C PRO A 415 -25.30 -1.22 25.86
N ILE A 416 -25.30 -0.25 24.94
CA ILE A 416 -24.09 0.23 24.30
C ILE A 416 -23.20 0.92 25.37
N PRO A 417 -21.92 0.52 25.53
CA PRO A 417 -20.99 1.10 26.49
C PRO A 417 -20.93 2.63 26.43
N GLN A 418 -21.25 3.28 27.55
CA GLN A 418 -21.25 4.73 27.68
C GLN A 418 -19.83 5.26 27.96
N GLY A 419 -19.51 6.45 27.44
CA GLY A 419 -18.30 7.20 27.77
C GLY A 419 -17.22 7.31 26.67
N THR A 420 -17.55 7.02 25.40
CA THR A 420 -16.56 7.03 24.29
C THR A 420 -17.14 7.40 22.93
N GLN A 421 -16.28 7.41 21.91
CA GLN A 421 -16.68 7.49 20.50
C GLN A 421 -17.62 6.36 20.04
N LEU A 422 -17.80 5.27 20.79
CA LEU A 422 -18.78 4.23 20.44
C LEU A 422 -20.20 4.82 20.30
N THR A 423 -20.61 5.70 21.22
CA THR A 423 -21.91 6.38 21.14
C THR A 423 -21.96 7.47 20.07
N SER A 424 -20.83 7.84 19.46
CA SER A 424 -20.74 8.85 18.41
C SER A 424 -20.88 8.27 17.00
N PHE A 425 -20.72 6.96 16.82
CA PHE A 425 -20.92 6.31 15.53
C PHE A 425 -22.39 6.31 15.11
N ASN A 426 -22.64 6.17 13.82
CA ASN A 426 -24.00 6.11 13.28
C ASN A 426 -24.75 4.87 13.81
N SER A 427 -26.06 4.98 14.02
CA SER A 427 -26.94 3.87 14.42
C SER A 427 -26.81 2.66 13.48
N THR A 428 -26.52 2.87 12.19
CA THR A 428 -26.28 1.79 11.22
C THR A 428 -25.16 0.84 11.63
N SER A 429 -24.19 1.30 12.42
CA SER A 429 -23.09 0.49 12.96
C SER A 429 -23.56 -0.60 13.92
N TYR A 430 -24.80 -0.51 14.40
CA TYR A 430 -25.41 -1.37 15.41
C TYR A 430 -26.64 -2.13 14.90
N ASP A 431 -27.11 -1.83 13.69
CA ASP A 431 -28.35 -2.35 13.11
C ASP A 431 -28.41 -3.88 13.11
N GLY A 432 -29.62 -4.45 13.08
CA GLY A 432 -29.79 -5.91 13.05
C GLY A 432 -29.51 -6.63 14.38
N ASN A 433 -29.11 -5.94 15.45
CA ASN A 433 -28.98 -6.50 16.80
C ASN A 433 -30.19 -6.15 17.67
N LEU A 434 -31.22 -7.01 17.67
CA LEU A 434 -32.51 -6.71 18.33
C LEU A 434 -32.42 -6.49 19.85
N GLY A 435 -31.40 -7.04 20.52
CA GLY A 435 -31.24 -6.93 21.96
C GLY A 435 -30.43 -5.72 22.44
N LEU A 436 -29.85 -4.92 21.53
CA LEU A 436 -29.08 -3.73 21.90
C LEU A 436 -30.00 -2.55 22.24
N CYS A 437 -29.54 -1.72 23.18
CA CYS A 437 -30.23 -0.50 23.60
C CYS A 437 -29.24 0.59 24.03
N GLY A 438 -29.73 1.82 24.17
CA GLY A 438 -28.92 3.01 24.51
C GLY A 438 -28.41 3.75 23.28
N ASP A 439 -27.92 4.97 23.47
CA ASP A 439 -27.49 5.83 22.37
C ASP A 439 -26.33 5.17 21.57
N PRO A 440 -26.34 5.27 20.22
CA PRO A 440 -27.18 6.10 19.36
C PRO A 440 -28.52 5.45 18.92
N LEU A 441 -28.89 4.29 19.46
CA LEU A 441 -30.12 3.60 19.06
C LEU A 441 -31.38 4.27 19.63
N PRO A 442 -32.52 4.21 18.93
CA PRO A 442 -33.78 4.75 19.43
C PRO A 442 -34.30 4.00 20.68
N ASN A 443 -33.96 2.70 20.81
CA ASN A 443 -34.38 1.88 21.93
C ASN A 443 -33.60 2.26 23.20
N LYS A 444 -34.28 2.86 24.18
CA LYS A 444 -33.69 3.16 25.49
C LYS A 444 -33.64 1.89 26.36
N CYS A 445 -32.57 1.72 27.12
CA CYS A 445 -32.46 0.59 28.04
C CYS A 445 -33.44 0.74 29.21
N GLY A 446 -34.19 -0.32 29.55
CA GLY A 446 -35.11 -0.32 30.68
C GLY A 446 -34.39 -0.27 32.03
N ASN A 447 -34.85 0.59 32.94
CA ASN A 447 -34.28 0.76 34.28
C ASN A 447 -34.45 -0.52 35.14
N GLN A 448 -33.35 -1.14 35.55
CA GLN A 448 -33.29 -1.77 36.87
C GLN A 448 -33.30 -0.62 37.90
N ARG A 449 -34.38 -0.49 38.68
CA ARG A 449 -34.53 0.53 39.73
C ARG A 449 -33.46 0.35 40.83
N PRO A 450 -32.71 1.40 41.22
CA PRO A 450 -32.29 1.58 42.60
C PRO A 450 -33.46 2.19 43.41
N PRO A 451 -33.50 2.03 44.75
CA PRO A 451 -34.64 2.44 45.56
C PRO A 451 -34.84 3.96 45.55
N SER A 452 -36.11 4.36 45.49
CA SER A 452 -36.57 5.74 45.57
C SER A 452 -36.24 6.37 46.92
N THR A 453 -35.59 7.53 46.90
CA THR A 453 -35.81 8.58 47.90
C THR A 453 -36.36 9.80 47.18
N LYS A 454 -37.53 10.26 47.66
CA LYS A 454 -38.31 11.36 47.09
C LYS A 454 -37.73 12.72 47.48
N GLU A 455 -37.91 13.63 46.52
CA GLU A 455 -38.22 15.06 46.61
C GLU A 455 -37.22 15.99 47.32
N ASP A 456 -36.70 16.95 46.56
CA ASP A 456 -37.14 18.32 46.81
C ASP A 456 -37.21 19.16 45.52
N ASN A 457 -38.23 20.02 45.45
CA ASN A 457 -38.57 20.85 44.30
C ASN A 457 -37.74 22.14 44.28
N GLY A 458 -37.18 22.49 43.13
CA GLY A 458 -36.59 23.80 42.86
C GLY A 458 -36.71 24.15 41.39
N SER A 459 -37.67 25.00 41.04
CA SER A 459 -37.83 25.58 39.71
C SER A 459 -36.68 26.56 39.42
N GLY A 460 -35.98 26.38 38.30
CA GLY A 460 -34.96 27.32 37.83
C GLY A 460 -34.68 27.11 36.35
N SER A 461 -34.98 28.14 35.56
CA SER A 461 -34.90 28.20 34.10
C SER A 461 -33.51 27.86 33.55
N ILE A 462 -33.50 27.34 32.31
CA ILE A 462 -32.33 27.00 31.50
C ILE A 462 -31.44 28.23 31.32
N GLY A 463 -30.26 28.24 31.94
CA GLY A 463 -29.18 29.18 31.67
C GLY A 463 -28.22 28.59 30.64
N MET A 464 -28.26 29.10 29.41
CA MET A 464 -27.19 28.90 28.44
C MET A 464 -25.88 29.47 28.99
N VAL A 465 -24.78 28.74 28.78
CA VAL A 465 -23.42 29.20 29.08
C VAL A 465 -23.11 30.39 28.17
N GLU A 466 -23.08 31.59 28.75
CA GLU A 466 -22.72 32.83 28.07
C GLU A 466 -21.21 32.83 27.82
N PHE A 467 -20.80 32.66 26.56
CA PHE A 467 -19.41 32.79 26.13
C PHE A 467 -19.01 34.28 26.15
N ASP A 468 -18.07 34.65 27.02
CA ASP A 468 -17.65 36.02 27.24
C ASP A 468 -16.84 36.56 26.03
N PHE A 469 -17.52 37.34 25.18
CA PHE A 469 -17.03 37.88 23.90
C PHE A 469 -15.80 38.79 24.05
N LYS A 470 -15.50 39.26 25.27
CA LYS A 470 -14.30 40.07 25.56
C LYS A 470 -13.00 39.28 25.38
N PHE A 471 -12.97 37.99 25.69
CA PHE A 471 -11.78 37.15 25.49
C PHE A 471 -11.54 36.82 24.01
N VAL A 472 -12.62 36.67 23.25
CA VAL A 472 -12.55 36.45 21.79
C VAL A 472 -12.00 37.70 21.09
N LEU A 473 -12.46 38.89 21.47
CA LEU A 473 -11.95 40.16 20.93
C LEU A 473 -10.49 40.44 21.31
N ALA A 474 -10.08 40.13 22.54
CA ALA A 474 -8.68 40.24 22.98
C ALA A 474 -7.74 39.25 22.25
N GLY A 475 -8.23 38.05 21.96
CA GLY A 475 -7.51 37.04 21.17
C GLY A 475 -7.35 37.45 19.70
N ILE A 476 -8.39 38.03 19.08
CA ILE A 476 -8.33 38.53 17.69
C ILE A 476 -7.36 39.72 17.59
N GLY A 477 -7.40 40.65 18.55
CA GLY A 477 -6.51 41.82 18.56
C GLY A 477 -5.02 41.45 18.67
N SER A 478 -4.68 40.55 19.61
CA SER A 478 -3.30 40.09 19.79
C SER A 478 -2.78 39.22 18.64
N GLY A 479 -3.65 38.39 18.04
CA GLY A 479 -3.34 37.57 16.87
C GLY A 479 -3.06 38.40 15.61
N CYS A 480 -3.82 39.47 15.37
CA CYS A 480 -3.61 40.35 14.21
C CYS A 480 -2.28 41.11 14.30
N VAL A 481 -1.88 41.59 15.48
CA VAL A 481 -0.60 42.30 15.67
C VAL A 481 0.58 41.35 15.43
N LEU A 482 0.53 40.13 15.98
CA LEU A 482 1.55 39.09 15.71
C LEU A 482 1.60 38.72 14.23
N GLY A 483 0.44 38.60 13.57
CA GLY A 483 0.34 38.31 12.15
C GLY A 483 0.97 39.39 11.27
N VAL A 484 0.73 40.67 11.59
CA VAL A 484 1.31 41.81 10.85
C VAL A 484 2.82 41.91 11.05
N VAL A 485 3.33 41.69 12.27
CA VAL A 485 4.78 41.71 12.54
C VAL A 485 5.48 40.54 11.85
N LEU A 486 4.90 39.34 11.88
CA LEU A 486 5.45 38.18 11.17
C LEU A 486 5.40 38.37 9.65
N ALA A 487 4.34 38.99 9.12
CA ALA A 487 4.23 39.33 7.71
C ALA A 487 5.28 40.37 7.30
N ASP A 488 5.46 41.43 8.09
CA ASP A 488 6.46 42.47 7.83
C ASP A 488 7.89 41.91 7.86
N VAL A 489 8.20 41.03 8.82
CA VAL A 489 9.49 40.32 8.92
C VAL A 489 9.70 39.36 7.75
N LEU A 490 8.66 38.64 7.30
CA LEU A 490 8.73 37.77 6.13
C LEU A 490 8.95 38.56 4.84
N ILE A 491 8.27 39.70 4.68
CA ILE A 491 8.35 40.57 3.49
C ILE A 491 9.71 41.26 3.40
N THR A 492 10.25 41.78 4.51
CA THR A 492 11.53 42.52 4.50
C THR A 492 12.77 41.62 4.52
N ARG A 493 12.72 40.43 5.14
CA ARG A 493 13.92 39.57 5.27
C ARG A 493 13.96 38.34 4.35
N ARG A 494 12.84 37.88 3.79
CA ARG A 494 12.77 36.66 2.96
C ARG A 494 11.81 36.78 1.77
N GLN A 495 12.11 37.69 0.83
CA GLN A 495 11.30 37.95 -0.37
C GLN A 495 10.99 36.70 -1.21
N GLU A 496 11.90 35.72 -1.34
CA GLU A 496 11.65 34.50 -2.11
C GLU A 496 10.58 33.57 -1.49
N LEU A 497 10.49 33.54 -0.16
CA LEU A 497 9.53 32.71 0.57
C LEU A 497 8.13 33.31 0.51
N PHE A 498 8.03 34.64 0.55
CA PHE A 498 6.79 35.38 0.33
C PHE A 498 6.21 35.12 -1.07
N LEU A 499 7.05 35.18 -2.13
CA LEU A 499 6.61 34.89 -3.49
C LEU A 499 6.10 33.44 -3.67
N ARG A 500 6.71 32.46 -2.99
CA ARG A 500 6.23 31.07 -2.98
C ARG A 500 4.89 30.89 -2.27
N VAL A 501 4.69 31.57 -1.13
CA VAL A 501 3.41 31.52 -0.39
C VAL A 501 2.28 32.19 -1.17
N VAL A 502 2.53 33.35 -1.79
CA VAL A 502 1.57 34.02 -2.67
C VAL A 502 1.24 33.15 -3.89
N GLY A 503 2.23 32.43 -4.44
CA GLY A 503 2.03 31.44 -5.50
C GLY A 503 1.11 30.28 -5.09
N MET A 504 1.29 29.73 -3.89
CA MET A 504 0.43 28.67 -3.36
C MET A 504 -1.00 29.14 -3.08
N VAL A 505 -1.18 30.37 -2.54
CA VAL A 505 -2.51 30.92 -2.27
C VAL A 505 -3.26 31.25 -3.57
N ARG A 506 -2.58 31.75 -4.61
CA ARG A 506 -3.17 31.91 -5.95
C ARG A 506 -3.64 30.58 -6.55
N LEU A 507 -2.90 29.49 -6.33
CA LEU A 507 -3.28 28.15 -6.78
C LEU A 507 -4.50 27.57 -6.02
N ILE A 508 -4.69 27.96 -4.76
CA ILE A 508 -5.85 27.54 -3.95
C ILE A 508 -7.10 28.35 -4.33
N ILE A 509 -6.96 29.64 -4.65
CA ILE A 509 -8.09 30.50 -5.04
C ILE A 509 -8.59 30.19 -6.45
N TRP A 510 -7.75 29.66 -7.35
CA TRP A 510 -8.16 29.26 -8.71
C TRP A 510 -8.75 27.84 -8.81
N LYS A 511 -8.71 27.05 -7.72
CA LYS A 511 -9.29 25.70 -7.64
C LYS A 511 -10.61 25.64 -6.86
N ARG A 512 -11.32 26.75 -6.72
CA ARG A 512 -12.70 26.80 -6.22
C ARG A 512 -13.64 27.34 -7.28
#